data_AF-A0A7S0CWL3-F1
#
_entry.id   AF-A0A7S0CWL3-F1
#
_cell.length_a   1.000
_cell.length_b   1.000
_cell.length_c   1.000
_cell.angle_alpha   90.00
_cell.angle_beta   90.00
_cell.angle_gamma   90.00
#
_symmetry.space_group_name_H-M   'P 1'
#
loop_
_entity.id
_entity.type
_entity.pdbx_description
1 polymer ?
#
loop_
_entity_poly.entity_id
_entity_poly.type
_entity_poly.pdbx_seq_one_letter_code
_entity_poly.pdbx_strand_id
1 'polypeptide(L)'
;PMLARRILGGVRRAAGGPARRSFYKTSEGKSLNETLYNVFMRSNVAYSTAVVGIAIFGGMGYDSLVEGLWKWNNKGKLFEDVIEQQFPNPPEGTEMEEEEDEDEDEDEDEDE
;
A
#
# COMPACT_ATOMS: atom_id res chain seq x y z
N PRO A 1 27.03 -80.01 4.87
CA PRO A 1 28.23 -79.74 4.05
C PRO A 1 27.87 -78.99 2.75
N MET A 2 28.83 -78.23 2.22
CA MET A 2 28.83 -77.44 0.97
C MET A 2 28.43 -75.96 1.10
N LEU A 3 29.47 -75.20 1.44
CA LEU A 3 29.70 -73.78 1.21
C LEU A 3 29.57 -73.39 -0.28
N ALA A 4 29.05 -72.21 -0.57
CA ALA A 4 29.55 -71.31 -1.65
C ALA A 4 28.81 -69.97 -1.56
N ARG A 5 29.42 -68.93 -0.96
CA ARG A 5 30.15 -67.86 -1.67
C ARG A 5 29.39 -67.35 -2.91
N ARG A 6 28.89 -66.11 -2.84
CA ARG A 6 29.44 -64.99 -3.63
C ARG A 6 28.77 -63.67 -3.24
N ILE A 7 29.43 -62.91 -2.37
CA ILE A 7 29.21 -61.48 -2.19
C ILE A 7 30.02 -60.81 -3.32
N LEU A 8 29.36 -60.36 -4.39
CA LEU A 8 29.86 -59.26 -5.22
C LEU A 8 28.94 -58.08 -4.89
N GLY A 9 29.38 -57.06 -4.17
CA GLY A 9 30.54 -56.26 -4.55
C GLY A 9 30.20 -55.32 -5.71
N GLY A 10 28.97 -54.81 -5.79
CA GLY A 10 28.61 -53.74 -6.71
C GLY A 10 29.08 -52.40 -6.18
N VAL A 11 30.34 -52.05 -6.45
CA VAL A 11 30.85 -50.67 -6.29
C VAL A 11 30.07 -49.80 -7.28
N ARG A 12 29.05 -49.11 -6.78
CA ARG A 12 28.43 -48.01 -7.53
C ARG A 12 29.46 -46.90 -7.60
N ARG A 13 30.20 -46.82 -8.71
CA ARG A 13 30.92 -45.61 -9.08
C ARG A 13 29.88 -44.55 -9.41
N ALA A 14 29.44 -43.80 -8.40
CA ALA A 14 28.85 -42.51 -8.64
C ALA A 14 29.97 -41.64 -9.23
N ALA A 15 29.95 -41.46 -10.55
CA ALA A 15 30.72 -40.42 -11.21
C ALA A 15 30.15 -39.08 -10.73
N GLY A 16 30.63 -38.63 -9.57
CA GLY A 16 30.43 -37.27 -9.09
C GLY A 16 31.20 -36.34 -10.02
N GLY A 17 30.61 -35.98 -11.16
CA GLY A 17 31.06 -34.82 -11.92
C GLY A 17 31.11 -33.60 -10.99
N PRO A 18 32.04 -32.65 -11.20
CA PRO A 18 32.12 -31.49 -10.33
C PRO A 18 30.77 -30.76 -10.41
N ALA A 19 30.00 -30.84 -9.33
CA ALA A 19 28.87 -29.96 -9.09
C ALA A 19 29.45 -28.56 -8.97
N ARG A 20 29.60 -27.88 -10.11
CA ARG A 20 29.82 -26.44 -10.19
C ARG A 20 28.56 -25.82 -9.60
N ARG A 21 28.51 -25.71 -8.28
CA ARG A 21 27.52 -24.88 -7.58
C ARG A 21 27.82 -23.47 -8.06
N SER A 22 27.02 -23.05 -9.04
CA SER A 22 26.90 -21.65 -9.36
C SER A 22 26.45 -20.94 -8.09
N PHE A 23 27.31 -20.06 -7.59
CA PHE A 23 27.02 -19.16 -6.46
C PHE A 23 26.51 -17.81 -6.95
N TYR A 24 25.89 -17.75 -8.12
CA TYR A 24 25.16 -16.55 -8.50
C TYR A 24 23.88 -16.55 -7.66
N LYS A 25 23.98 -16.03 -6.44
CA LYS A 25 22.81 -15.54 -5.72
C LYS A 25 22.31 -14.39 -6.60
N THR A 26 21.33 -14.66 -7.46
CA THR A 26 20.63 -13.59 -8.16
C THR A 26 20.04 -12.73 -7.06
N SER A 27 20.60 -11.53 -6.87
CA SER A 27 19.86 -10.47 -6.21
C SER A 27 18.79 -10.03 -7.20
N GLU A 28 17.80 -10.88 -7.45
CA GLU A 28 16.51 -10.42 -7.93
C GLU A 28 15.95 -9.61 -6.77
N GLY A 29 16.25 -8.31 -6.78
CA GLY A 29 15.58 -7.37 -5.92
C GLY A 29 14.11 -7.52 -6.22
N LYS A 30 13.35 -8.06 -5.26
CA LYS A 30 11.90 -8.20 -5.36
C LYS A 30 11.36 -6.86 -5.83
N SER A 31 10.69 -6.88 -6.99
CA SER A 31 10.11 -5.66 -7.54
C SER A 31 9.15 -5.07 -6.51
N LEU A 32 9.09 -3.74 -6.40
CA LEU A 32 8.12 -3.09 -5.51
C LEU A 32 6.69 -3.55 -5.84
N ASN A 33 6.41 -3.79 -7.13
CA ASN A 33 5.14 -4.35 -7.60
C ASN A 33 4.89 -5.76 -7.07
N GLU A 34 5.92 -6.58 -6.99
CA GLU A 34 5.81 -7.95 -6.46
C GLU A 34 5.59 -7.94 -4.94
N THR A 35 6.16 -6.95 -4.25
CA THR A 35 5.89 -6.74 -2.81
C THR A 35 4.46 -6.24 -2.59
N LEU A 36 4.02 -5.25 -3.37
CA LEU A 36 2.66 -4.70 -3.30
C LEU A 36 1.61 -5.78 -3.58
N TYR A 37 1.86 -6.61 -4.60
CA TYR A 37 0.98 -7.72 -4.96
C TYR A 37 0.89 -8.76 -3.84
N ASN A 38 2.03 -9.15 -3.28
CA ASN A 38 2.05 -10.15 -2.21
C ASN A 38 1.39 -9.67 -0.90
N VAL A 39 1.40 -8.36 -0.64
CA VAL A 39 0.84 -7.76 0.58
C VAL A 39 -0.65 -7.48 0.43
N PHE A 40 -1.07 -6.84 -0.67
CA PHE A 40 -2.43 -6.33 -0.81
C PHE A 40 -3.29 -7.12 -1.79
N MET A 41 -2.70 -7.75 -2.82
CA MET A 41 -3.45 -8.35 -3.93
C MET A 41 -3.56 -9.88 -3.85
N ARG A 42 -2.88 -10.52 -2.89
CA ARG A 42 -2.79 -11.99 -2.82
C ARG A 42 -4.07 -12.66 -2.29
N SER A 43 -4.86 -11.96 -1.47
CA SER A 43 -6.14 -12.47 -0.96
C SER A 43 -7.25 -11.44 -1.22
N ASN A 44 -8.43 -11.93 -1.58
CA ASN A 44 -9.58 -11.06 -1.86
C ASN A 44 -9.94 -10.19 -0.65
N VAL A 45 -9.85 -10.75 0.57
CA VAL A 45 -10.10 -9.99 1.80
C VAL A 45 -9.06 -8.88 2.00
N ALA A 46 -7.76 -9.18 1.86
CA ALA A 46 -6.72 -8.15 2.00
C ALA A 46 -6.88 -7.05 0.94
N TYR A 47 -7.26 -7.44 -0.28
CA TYR A 47 -7.51 -6.51 -1.37
C TYR A 47 -8.66 -5.55 -1.05
N SER A 48 -9.83 -6.07 -0.67
CA SER A 48 -10.99 -5.22 -0.35
C SER A 48 -10.69 -4.29 0.83
N THR A 49 -10.06 -4.78 1.90
CA THR A 49 -9.68 -3.93 3.05
C THR A 49 -8.66 -2.85 2.67
N ALA A 50 -7.76 -3.14 1.73
CA ALA A 50 -6.79 -2.18 1.24
C ALA A 50 -7.47 -1.11 0.37
N VAL A 51 -8.43 -1.50 -0.47
CA VAL A 51 -9.21 -0.56 -1.29
C VAL A 51 -10.02 0.38 -0.40
N VAL A 52 -10.76 -0.15 0.58
CA VAL A 52 -11.52 0.67 1.53
C VAL A 52 -10.61 1.61 2.32
N GLY A 53 -9.48 1.10 2.84
CA GLY A 53 -8.51 1.94 3.52
C GLY A 53 -7.96 3.06 2.62
N ILE A 54 -7.60 2.75 1.37
CA ILE A 54 -7.14 3.75 0.40
C ILE A 54 -8.26 4.74 0.08
N ALA A 55 -9.52 4.33 0.02
CA ALA A 55 -10.64 5.22 -0.25
C ALA A 55 -10.81 6.25 0.88
N ILE A 56 -10.81 5.79 2.14
CA ILE A 56 -10.94 6.67 3.32
C ILE A 56 -9.77 7.68 3.37
N PHE A 57 -8.54 7.17 3.39
CA PHE A 57 -7.36 8.06 3.48
C PHE A 57 -7.16 8.88 2.21
N GLY A 58 -7.58 8.34 1.07
CA GLY A 58 -7.52 8.98 -0.24
C GLY A 58 -8.48 10.15 -0.34
N GLY A 59 -9.72 10.00 0.13
CA GLY A 59 -10.72 11.08 0.20
C GLY A 59 -10.20 12.23 1.06
N MET A 60 -9.87 11.94 2.32
CA MET A 60 -9.35 12.94 3.27
C MET A 60 -8.13 13.69 2.71
N GLY A 61 -7.18 12.96 2.11
CA GLY A 61 -5.99 13.55 1.52
C GLY A 61 -6.28 14.35 0.25
N TYR A 62 -7.20 13.88 -0.58
CA TYR A 62 -7.53 14.50 -1.86
C TYR A 62 -8.21 15.85 -1.65
N ASP A 63 -9.19 15.93 -0.77
CA ASP A 63 -9.95 17.17 -0.52
C ASP A 63 -9.04 18.27 0.01
N SER A 64 -8.22 17.96 1.02
CA SER A 64 -7.22 18.88 1.56
C SER A 64 -6.21 19.37 0.51
N LEU A 65 -5.77 18.47 -0.38
CA LEU A 65 -4.80 18.81 -1.42
C LEU A 65 -5.42 19.67 -2.52
N VAL A 66 -6.61 19.32 -2.98
CA VAL A 66 -7.32 20.04 -4.04
C VAL A 66 -7.75 21.40 -3.55
N GLU A 67 -8.31 21.50 -2.35
CA GLU A 67 -8.66 22.76 -1.71
C GLU A 67 -7.41 23.62 -1.51
N GLY A 68 -6.31 23.05 -1.01
CA GLY A 68 -5.05 23.77 -0.84
C GLY A 68 -4.49 24.30 -2.16
N LEU A 69 -4.54 23.51 -3.23
CA LEU A 69 -4.14 23.94 -4.59
C LEU A 69 -5.06 25.03 -5.12
N TRP A 70 -6.37 24.92 -4.89
CA TRP A 70 -7.36 25.89 -5.31
C TRP A 70 -7.20 27.22 -4.57
N LYS A 71 -7.07 27.19 -3.23
CA LYS A 71 -6.80 28.35 -2.38
C LYS A 71 -5.48 29.01 -2.76
N TRP A 72 -4.44 28.22 -3.05
CA TRP A 72 -3.17 28.77 -3.51
C TRP A 72 -3.28 29.53 -4.83
N ASN A 73 -4.01 28.97 -5.80
CA ASN A 73 -4.20 29.62 -7.10
C ASN A 73 -5.13 30.84 -7.05
N ASN A 74 -6.06 30.88 -6.09
CA ASN A 74 -7.04 31.96 -5.93
C ASN A 74 -6.74 32.90 -4.75
N LYS A 75 -5.49 32.92 -4.26
CA LYS A 75 -5.06 33.82 -3.17
C LYS A 75 -5.43 35.28 -3.44
N GLY A 76 -6.01 35.93 -2.45
CA GLY A 76 -6.46 37.33 -2.48
C GLY A 76 -7.81 37.56 -3.13
N LYS A 77 -8.49 36.50 -3.59
CA LYS A 77 -9.89 36.54 -4.05
C LYS A 77 -10.83 35.75 -3.15
N LEU A 78 -10.29 34.99 -2.20
CA LEU A 78 -11.09 34.24 -1.24
C LEU A 78 -11.69 35.20 -0.20
N PHE A 79 -12.90 34.89 0.26
CA PHE A 79 -13.56 35.65 1.32
C PHE A 79 -12.70 35.70 2.59
N GLU A 80 -12.05 34.58 2.91
CA GLU A 80 -11.10 34.42 4.02
C GLU A 80 -9.96 35.46 3.95
N ASP A 81 -9.26 35.53 2.80
CA ASP A 81 -8.15 36.45 2.58
C ASP A 81 -8.58 37.94 2.61
N VAL A 82 -9.79 38.25 2.15
CA VAL A 82 -10.30 39.63 2.08
C VAL A 82 -10.73 40.12 3.46
N ILE A 83 -11.34 39.25 4.28
CA ILE A 83 -11.78 39.61 5.63
C ILE A 83 -10.57 39.84 6.54
N GLU A 84 -9.55 38.98 6.48
CA GLU A 84 -8.30 39.16 7.25
C GLU A 84 -7.57 40.46 6.88
N GLN A 85 -7.54 40.82 5.59
CA GLN A 85 -6.89 42.05 5.13
C GLN A 85 -7.67 43.32 5.49
N GLN A 86 -9.00 43.25 5.48
CA GLN A 86 -9.87 44.40 5.68
C GLN A 86 -10.23 44.64 7.16
N PHE A 87 -10.22 43.58 8.00
CA PHE A 87 -10.61 43.63 9.40
C PHE A 87 -9.58 42.91 10.28
N PRO A 88 -8.48 43.60 10.67
CA PRO A 88 -7.39 43.00 11.47
C PRO A 88 -7.76 42.58 12.90
N ASN A 89 -8.98 42.89 13.36
CA ASN A 89 -9.52 42.52 14.67
C ASN A 89 -11.03 42.29 14.52
N PRO A 90 -11.44 41.14 13.98
CA PRO A 90 -12.84 40.75 14.00
C PRO A 90 -13.21 40.35 15.46
N PRO A 91 -14.41 40.69 15.96
CA PRO A 91 -14.83 40.35 17.32
C PRO A 91 -14.90 38.82 17.54
N GLU A 92 -14.51 38.33 18.72
CA GLU A 92 -14.56 36.89 19.10
C GLU A 92 -15.92 36.28 18.71
N GLY A 93 -15.90 35.18 17.94
CA GLY A 93 -17.09 34.53 17.39
C GLY A 93 -17.36 34.76 15.89
N THR A 94 -16.43 35.39 15.16
CA THR A 94 -16.43 35.47 13.68
C THR A 94 -15.28 34.69 13.04
N GLU A 95 -14.56 33.95 13.87
CA GLU A 95 -13.55 32.96 13.50
C GLU A 95 -14.29 31.82 12.79
N MET A 96 -13.76 31.33 11.67
CA MET A 96 -14.41 30.25 10.93
C MET A 96 -14.51 29.03 11.85
N GLU A 97 -15.73 28.64 12.17
CA GLU A 97 -16.00 27.35 12.79
C GLU A 97 -15.43 26.29 11.84
N GLU A 98 -14.53 25.44 12.34
CA GLU A 98 -14.16 24.22 11.63
C GLU A 98 -15.47 23.45 11.41
N GLU A 99 -16.00 23.45 10.18
CA GLU A 99 -17.18 22.67 9.85
C GLU A 99 -16.84 21.20 10.17
N GLU A 100 -17.43 20.67 11.24
CA GLU A 100 -17.38 19.25 11.55
C GLU A 100 -18.09 18.53 10.40
N ASP A 101 -17.31 17.96 9.48
CA ASP A 101 -17.81 17.14 8.37
C ASP A 101 -18.78 16.09 8.93
N GLU A 102 -20.07 16.25 8.61
CA GLU A 102 -21.09 15.25 8.92
C GLU A 102 -20.80 14.00 8.08
N ASP A 103 -20.27 12.96 8.72
CA ASP A 103 -20.07 11.63 8.14
C ASP A 103 -21.43 11.10 7.60
N GLU A 104 -21.69 11.27 6.30
CA GLU A 104 -22.79 10.59 5.61
C GLU A 104 -22.42 9.10 5.45
N ASP A 105 -22.86 8.28 6.43
CA ASP A 105 -22.87 6.83 6.35
C ASP A 105 -23.71 6.39 5.13
N GLU A 106 -23.06 6.18 3.97
CA GLU A 106 -23.70 5.54 2.82
C GLU A 106 -23.92 4.05 3.11
N ASP A 107 -25.18 3.71 3.37
CA ASP A 107 -25.71 2.36 3.53
C ASP A 107 -25.22 1.43 2.40
N GLU A 108 -24.43 0.40 2.76
CA GLU A 108 -24.03 -0.68 1.86
C GLU A 108 -25.28 -1.50 1.46
N ASP A 109 -25.72 -1.36 0.22
CA ASP A 109 -26.65 -2.30 -0.42
C ASP A 109 -25.97 -3.68 -0.53
N GLU A 110 -26.28 -4.57 0.42
CA GLU A 110 -26.02 -6.02 0.36
C GLU A 110 -26.84 -6.65 -0.79
N ASP A 111 -26.25 -6.75 -1.97
CA ASP A 111 -26.76 -7.62 -3.04
C ASP A 111 -26.39 -9.11 -2.76
N GLU A 112 -27.41 -9.97 -2.83
CA GLU A 112 -27.51 -11.43 -2.53
C GLU A 112 -26.34 -12.36 -2.94
#